data_AF-A0A536X9E2-F1
#
_entry.id   AF-A0A536X9E2-F1
#
_cell.length_a   1.000
_cell.length_b   1.000
_cell.length_c   1.000
_cell.angle_alpha   90.00
_cell.angle_beta   90.00
_cell.angle_gamma   90.00
#
_symmetry.space_group_name_H-M   'P 1'
#
loop_
_entity.id
_entity.type
_entity.pdbx_description
1 polymer ?
#
loop_
_entity_poly.entity_id
_entity_poly.type
_entity_poly.pdbx_seq_one_letter_code
_entity_poly.pdbx_strand_id
1 'polypeptide(L)'
;VLLGSVIAITVVLGVGLALLVNEAFPGRGIVRVLLISPFFVMPTANALLWKHMMMNPIYGVLAQVWIFFGATPVDWLTDHPLFSVIL
;
A
#
# COMPACT_ATOMS: atom_id res chain seq x y z
N VAL A 1 -18.70 -3.36 -5.41
CA VAL A 1 -17.45 -2.96 -6.12
C VAL A 1 -16.25 -3.05 -5.19
N LEU A 2 -16.24 -2.32 -4.07
CA LEU A 2 -15.15 -2.32 -3.07
C LEU A 2 -14.64 -3.71 -2.69
N LEU A 3 -15.51 -4.62 -2.24
CA LEU A 3 -15.13 -5.99 -1.87
C LEU A 3 -14.47 -6.75 -3.02
N GLY A 4 -15.05 -6.67 -4.22
CA GLY A 4 -14.54 -7.36 -5.39
C GLY A 4 -13.18 -6.84 -5.84
N SER A 5 -12.97 -5.52 -5.84
CA SER A 5 -11.68 -4.91 -6.21
C SER A 5 -10.60 -5.21 -5.18
N VAL A 6 -10.91 -5.13 -3.88
CA VAL A 6 -9.96 -5.47 -2.81
C VAL A 6 -9.52 -6.93 -2.92
N ILE A 7 -10.48 -7.86 -3.10
CA ILE A 7 -10.16 -9.29 -3.25
C ILE A 7 -9.31 -9.51 -4.51
N ALA A 8 -9.69 -8.92 -5.64
CA ALA A 8 -8.94 -9.09 -6.88
C ALA A 8 -7.49 -8.60 -6.75
N ILE A 9 -7.28 -7.40 -6.20
CA ILE A 9 -5.93 -6.82 -6.01
C ILE A 9 -5.11 -7.68 -5.04
N THR A 10 -5.67 -8.02 -3.88
CA THR A 10 -4.96 -8.77 -2.83
C THR A 10 -4.60 -10.18 -3.28
N VAL A 11 -5.49 -10.88 -3.99
CA VAL A 11 -5.23 -12.22 -4.52
C VAL A 11 -4.18 -12.18 -5.63
N VAL A 12 -4.31 -11.28 -6.60
CA VAL A 12 -3.35 -11.20 -7.72
C VAL A 12 -1.95 -10.83 -7.23
N LEU A 13 -1.83 -9.81 -6.37
CA LEU A 13 -0.53 -9.41 -5.81
C LEU A 13 0.02 -10.46 -4.85
N GLY A 14 -0.83 -11.03 -4.00
CA GLY A 14 -0.43 -12.07 -3.05
C GLY A 14 0.08 -13.32 -3.74
N VAL A 15 -0.60 -13.79 -4.79
CA VAL A 15 -0.17 -14.93 -5.60
C VAL A 15 1.11 -14.58 -6.38
N GLY A 16 1.20 -13.40 -6.98
CA GLY A 16 2.41 -12.96 -7.68
C GLY A 16 3.65 -12.95 -6.78
N LEU A 17 3.55 -12.37 -5.59
CA LEU A 17 4.62 -12.39 -4.59
C LEU A 17 4.91 -13.80 -4.07
N ALA A 18 3.88 -14.62 -3.86
CA ALA A 18 4.07 -16.01 -3.40
C ALA A 18 4.85 -16.85 -4.42
N LEU A 19 4.56 -16.69 -5.72
CA LEU A 19 5.29 -17.38 -6.79
C LEU A 19 6.75 -16.93 -6.85
N LEU A 20 7.01 -15.62 -6.76
CA LEU A 20 8.38 -15.09 -6.71
C LEU A 20 9.17 -15.61 -5.50
N VAL A 21 8.50 -15.77 -4.36
CA VAL A 21 9.14 -16.24 -3.12
C VAL A 21 9.14 -17.77 -2.98
N ASN A 22 8.51 -18.49 -3.91
CA ASN A 22 8.42 -19.94 -3.88
C ASN A 22 9.76 -20.61 -4.19
N GLU A 23 10.56 -20.03 -5.08
CA GLU A 23 11.87 -20.59 -5.44
C GLU A 23 12.94 -20.35 -4.37
N ALA A 24 13.98 -21.18 -4.40
CA ALA A 24 15.11 -21.06 -3.48
C ALA A 24 16.12 -20.04 -4.02
N PHE A 25 16.01 -18.78 -3.58
CA PHE A 25 16.96 -17.71 -3.88
C PHE A 25 17.71 -17.26 -2.61
N PRO A 26 18.94 -16.74 -2.74
CA PRO A 26 19.70 -16.23 -1.60
C PRO A 26 18.96 -15.05 -0.95
N GLY A 27 18.75 -15.08 0.38
CA GLY A 27 18.02 -14.04 1.12
C GLY A 27 16.53 -14.30 1.35
N ARG A 28 16.00 -15.46 0.91
CA ARG A 28 14.59 -15.86 1.08
C ARG A 28 14.03 -15.73 2.50
N GLY A 29 14.84 -16.03 3.52
CA GLY A 29 14.44 -15.91 4.92
C GLY A 29 14.08 -14.48 5.31
N ILE A 30 14.87 -13.50 4.87
CA ILE A 30 14.64 -12.07 5.13
C ILE A 30 13.37 -11.61 4.42
N VAL A 31 13.21 -11.97 3.14
CA VAL A 31 12.01 -11.59 2.36
C VAL A 31 10.74 -12.14 2.99
N ARG A 32 10.73 -13.40 3.44
CA ARG A 32 9.57 -13.96 4.16
C ARG A 32 9.25 -13.20 5.44
N VAL A 33 10.26 -12.85 6.23
CA VAL A 33 10.05 -12.07 7.46
C VAL A 33 9.50 -10.68 7.15
N LEU A 34 10.02 -9.99 6.13
CA LEU A 34 9.51 -8.68 5.70
C LEU A 34 8.06 -8.77 5.20
N LEU A 35 7.70 -9.82 4.47
CA LEU A 35 6.32 -10.04 4.01
C LEU A 35 5.34 -10.31 5.17
N ILE A 36 5.81 -10.93 6.25
CA ILE A 36 5.01 -11.18 7.46
C ILE A 36 5.01 -9.95 8.40
N SER A 37 6.06 -9.11 8.34
CA SER A 37 6.21 -7.94 9.21
C SER A 37 5.02 -6.97 9.25
N PRO A 38 4.32 -6.63 8.14
CA PRO A 38 3.19 -5.69 8.21
C PRO A 38 2.03 -6.22 9.05
N PHE A 39 1.90 -7.54 9.24
CA PHE A 39 0.86 -8.14 10.08
C PHE A 39 1.09 -7.89 11.58
N PHE A 40 2.30 -7.49 11.99
CA PHE A 40 2.57 -7.10 13.38
C PHE A 40 2.12 -5.67 13.70
N VAL A 41 1.74 -4.88 12.70
CA VAL A 41 1.21 -3.53 12.90
C VAL A 41 -0.29 -3.62 13.18
N MET A 42 -0.75 -2.96 14.24
CA MET A 42 -2.17 -2.89 14.57
C MET A 42 -2.97 -2.28 13.40
N PRO A 43 -4.15 -2.82 13.02
CA PRO A 43 -4.91 -2.32 11.87
C PRO A 43 -5.25 -0.83 11.94
N THR A 44 -5.53 -0.30 13.13
CA THR A 44 -5.82 1.12 13.36
C THR A 44 -4.60 2.00 13.10
N ALA A 45 -3.40 1.56 13.53
CA ALA A 45 -2.16 2.27 13.27
C ALA A 45 -1.83 2.28 11.77
N ASN A 46 -2.05 1.16 11.06
CA ASN A 46 -1.87 1.10 9.61
C ASN A 46 -2.80 2.10 8.88
N ALA A 47 -4.08 2.18 9.27
CA ALA A 47 -5.02 3.12 8.69
C ALA A 47 -4.60 4.59 8.89
N LEU A 48 -4.10 4.93 10.09
CA LEU A 48 -3.60 6.29 10.37
C LEU A 48 -2.32 6.60 9.58
N LEU A 49 -1.42 5.63 9.43
CA LEU A 49 -0.21 5.77 8.65
C LEU A 49 -0.53 6.06 7.18
N TRP A 50 -1.45 5.30 6.58
CA TRP A 50 -1.89 5.56 5.21
C TRP A 50 -2.58 6.91 5.06
N LYS A 51 -3.51 7.24 5.96
CA LYS A 51 -4.24 8.51 5.91
C LYS A 51 -3.33 9.74 6.08
N HIS A 52 -2.42 9.72 7.06
CA HIS A 52 -1.66 10.90 7.45
C HIS A 52 -0.26 10.95 6.85
N MET A 53 0.44 9.82 6.75
CA MET A 53 1.82 9.80 6.25
C MET A 53 1.88 9.58 4.75
N MET A 54 0.97 8.82 4.14
CA MET A 54 1.00 8.53 2.70
C MET A 54 0.10 9.49 1.90
N MET A 55 -1.20 9.50 2.20
CA MET A 55 -2.26 10.13 1.39
C MET A 55 -2.55 11.60 1.75
N ASN A 56 -1.81 12.20 2.68
CA ASN A 56 -2.01 13.59 3.03
C ASN A 56 -1.52 14.52 1.90
N PRO A 57 -2.35 15.46 1.39
CA PRO A 57 -1.98 16.31 0.26
C PRO A 57 -0.93 17.38 0.60
N ILE A 58 -0.67 17.66 1.89
CA ILE A 58 0.23 18.74 2.33
C ILE A 58 1.62 18.20 2.70
N TYR A 59 1.68 17.11 3.47
CA TYR A 59 2.93 16.55 3.98
C TYR A 59 3.05 15.03 3.79
N GLY A 60 2.13 14.43 3.03
CA GLY A 60 2.19 13.01 2.72
C GLY A 60 3.32 12.70 1.74
N VAL A 61 3.87 11.49 1.84
CA VAL A 61 4.92 11.02 0.93
C VAL A 61 4.45 11.05 -0.53
N LEU A 62 3.20 10.68 -0.80
CA LEU A 62 2.65 10.73 -2.16
C LEU A 62 2.56 12.16 -2.70
N ALA A 63 2.16 13.12 -1.87
CA ALA A 63 2.13 14.53 -2.23
C ALA A 63 3.52 15.06 -2.60
N GLN A 64 4.54 14.70 -1.83
CA GLN A 64 5.91 15.11 -2.10
C GLN A 64 6.47 14.48 -3.38
N VAL A 65 6.11 13.23 -3.68
CA VAL A 65 6.43 12.58 -4.97
C VAL A 65 5.77 13.34 -6.12
N TRP A 66 4.52 13.76 -5.96
CA TRP A 66 3.79 14.50 -7.00
C TRP A 66 4.40 15.88 -7.25
N ILE A 67 4.75 16.61 -6.19
CA ILE A 67 5.44 17.90 -6.27
C ILE A 67 6.82 17.73 -6.92
N PHE A 68 7.54 16.66 -6.59
CA PHE A 68 8.83 16.36 -7.23
C PHE A 68 8.71 16.20 -8.75
N PHE A 69 7.61 15.62 -9.23
CA PHE A 69 7.30 15.55 -10.66
C PHE A 69 6.62 16.81 -11.24
N GLY A 70 6.46 17.87 -10.45
CA GLY A 70 5.85 19.15 -10.87
C GLY A 70 4.33 19.15 -10.95
N ALA A 71 3.66 18.13 -10.40
CA ALA A 71 2.20 18.02 -10.38
C ALA A 71 1.60 18.57 -9.07
N THR A 72 0.33 18.97 -9.12
CA THR A 72 -0.42 19.37 -7.92
C THR A 72 -0.80 18.14 -7.10
N PRO A 73 -0.45 18.07 -5.80
CA PRO A 73 -0.87 16.96 -4.93
C PRO A 73 -2.36 16.67 -5.01
N VAL A 74 -2.74 15.40 -5.17
CA VAL A 74 -4.14 14.99 -5.13
C VAL A 74 -4.60 14.80 -3.70
N ASP A 75 -5.79 15.33 -3.41
CA ASP A 75 -6.50 15.06 -2.17
C ASP A 75 -7.31 13.77 -2.33
N TRP A 76 -6.66 12.64 -2.08
CA TRP A 76 -7.23 11.31 -2.22
C TRP A 76 -8.50 11.11 -1.38
N LEU A 77 -8.59 11.74 -0.21
CA LEU A 77 -9.73 11.59 0.71
C LEU A 77 -10.94 12.40 0.24
N THR A 78 -10.72 13.54 -0.41
CA THR A 78 -11.79 14.42 -0.92
C THR A 78 -12.21 14.06 -2.35
N ASP A 79 -11.26 13.87 -3.26
CA ASP A 79 -11.52 13.70 -4.69
C ASP A 79 -11.81 12.24 -5.07
N HIS A 80 -11.18 11.28 -4.38
CA HIS A 80 -11.27 9.86 -4.70
C HIS A 80 -11.50 8.97 -3.45
N PRO A 81 -12.59 9.19 -2.68
CA PRO A 81 -12.81 8.52 -1.41
C PRO A 81 -12.93 7.00 -1.51
N LEU A 82 -13.56 6.47 -2.58
CA LEU A 82 -13.66 5.02 -2.79
C LEU A 82 -12.30 4.39 -3.10
N PHE A 83 -11.45 5.06 -3.88
CA PHE A 83 -10.13 4.55 -4.23
C PHE A 83 -9.21 4.53 -3.01
N SER A 84 -9.26 5.56 -2.17
CA SER A 84 -8.50 5.66 -0.92
C SER A 84 -8.79 4.56 0.10
N VAL A 85 -9.97 3.93 0.01
CA VAL A 85 -10.36 2.79 0.86
C VAL A 85 -10.02 1.45 0.22
N ILE A 86 -9.92 1.38 -1.12
CA ILE A 86 -9.62 0.15 -1.85
C ILE A 86 -8.12 -0.17 -1.83
N LEU A 87 -7.26 0.85 -1.87
CA LEU A 87 -5.80 0.73 -1.85
C LEU A 87 -5.27 0.49 -0.43
#